data_AF-A0A7W9WXB8-F1
#
_entry.id   AF-A0A7W9WXB8-F1
#
_cell.length_a   1.000
_cell.length_b   1.000
_cell.length_c   1.000
_cell.angle_alpha   90.00
_cell.angle_beta   90.00
_cell.angle_gamma   90.00
#
_symmetry.space_group_name_H-M   'P 1'
#
loop_
_entity.id
_entity.type
_entity.pdbx_description
1 polymer ?
#
loop_
_entity_poly.entity_id
_entity_poly.type
_entity_poly.pdbx_seq_one_letter_code
_entity_poly.pdbx_strand_id
1 'polypeptide(L)' 'MIIEDNQDSAEMLGMLLEFNGHVVYGANSGSAGLSLASKLDVDFVLTDLGLPDMNEIDVIRAL' A
#
# COMPACT_ATOMS: atom_id res chain seq x y z
N MET A 1 -2.36 3.95 3.61
CA MET A 1 -1.29 3.61 2.64
C MET A 1 -1.83 2.60 1.64
N ILE A 2 -1.35 2.63 0.40
CA ILE A 2 -1.65 1.66 -0.66
C ILE A 2 -0.36 0.90 -1.01
N ILE A 3 -0.45 -0.42 -1.14
CA ILE A 3 0.61 -1.30 -1.67
C ILE A 3 0.03 -2.04 -2.88
N GLU A 4 0.43 -1.65 -4.08
CA GLU A 4 -0.17 -2.08 -5.35
C GLU A 4 0.87 -1.94 -6.46
N ASP A 5 1.17 -3.03 -7.19
CA ASP A 5 2.20 -3.03 -8.24
C ASP A 5 1.66 -2.51 -9.58
N ASN A 6 0.33 -2.54 -9.77
CA ASN A 6 -0.31 -1.92 -10.91
C ASN A 6 -0.49 -0.41 -10.72
N GLN A 7 0.29 0.38 -11.46
CA GLN A 7 0.30 1.84 -11.36
C GLN A 7 -1.08 2.48 -11.62
N ASP A 8 -1.85 2.00 -12.60
CA ASP A 8 -3.15 2.57 -12.95
C ASP A 8 -4.17 2.34 -11.81
N SER A 9 -4.17 1.12 -11.23
CA SER A 9 -4.98 0.79 -10.06
C SER A 9 -4.59 1.64 -8.85
N ALA A 10 -3.29 1.78 -8.58
CA ALA A 10 -2.78 2.56 -7.46
C ALA A 10 -3.17 4.04 -7.57
N GLU A 11 -3.07 4.63 -8.76
CA GLU A 11 -3.47 6.02 -9.02
C GLU A 11 -4.98 6.20 -8.83
N MET A 12 -5.79 5.31 -9.40
CA MET A 12 -7.25 5.38 -9.28
C MET A 12 -7.72 5.28 -7.82
N LEU A 13 -7.17 4.33 -7.06
CA LEU A 13 -7.47 4.15 -5.64
C LEU A 13 -6.95 5.34 -4.81
N GLY A 14 -5.76 5.85 -5.14
CA GLY A 14 -5.19 7.04 -4.51
C GLY A 14 -6.11 8.25 -4.65
N MET A 15 -6.52 8.56 -5.89
CA MET A 15 -7.45 9.67 -6.16
C MET A 15 -8.78 9.50 -5.40
N LEU A 16 -9.33 8.29 -5.33
CA LEU A 16 -10.56 8.03 -4.59
C LEU A 16 -10.39 8.31 -3.10
N LEU A 17 -9.32 7.81 -2.48
CA LEU A 17 -9.08 8.03 -1.05
C LEU A 17 -8.78 9.49 -0.73
N GLU A 18 -7.99 10.17 -1.57
CA GLU A 18 -7.72 11.61 -1.45
C GLU A 18 -9.00 12.44 -1.58
N PHE A 19 -9.88 12.09 -2.53
CA PHE A 19 -11.19 12.73 -2.68
C PHE A 19 -12.07 12.58 -1.43
N ASN A 20 -11.92 11.48 -0.68
CA ASN A 20 -12.59 11.26 0.60
C ASN A 20 -11.87 11.91 1.79
N GLY A 21 -10.82 12.70 1.56
CA GLY A 21 -10.10 13.46 2.59
C GLY A 21 -8.97 12.72 3.27
N HIS A 22 -8.52 11.58 2.73
CA HIS A 22 -7.38 10.84 3.27
C HIS A 22 -6.05 11.37 2.70
N VAL A 23 -4.98 11.26 3.50
CA VAL A 23 -3.61 11.40 3.00
C VAL A 23 -3.13 10.03 2.53
N VAL A 24 -2.76 9.94 1.26
CA VAL A 24 -2.39 8.66 0.65
C VAL A 24 -0.88 8.60 0.43
N TYR A 25 -0.29 7.50 0.89
CA TYR A 25 1.08 7.08 0.56
C TYR A 25 1.00 5.80 -0.26
N GLY A 26 1.77 5.73 -1.35
CA GLY A 26 1.80 4.57 -2.25
C GLY A 26 3.16 3.85 -2.24
N ALA A 27 3.11 2.52 -2.38
CA ALA A 27 4.26 1.66 -2.63
C ALA A 27 3.93 0.65 -3.73
N ASN A 28 4.89 0.34 -4.59
CA ASN A 28 4.71 -0.53 -5.76
C ASN A 28 5.20 -1.98 -5.54
N SER A 29 5.57 -2.31 -4.31
CA SER A 29 6.01 -3.64 -3.90
C SER A 29 5.75 -3.83 -2.42
N GLY A 30 5.61 -5.08 -1.98
CA GLY A 30 5.39 -5.38 -0.56
C GLY A 30 6.57 -4.91 0.30
N SER A 31 7.80 -5.08 -0.19
CA SER A 31 9.01 -4.67 0.51
C SER A 31 9.13 -3.15 0.67
N ALA A 32 8.76 -2.39 -0.37
CA ALA A 32 8.68 -0.93 -0.29
C ALA A 32 7.58 -0.51 0.68
N GLY A 33 6.42 -1.18 0.64
CA GLY A 33 5.29 -0.95 1.53
C GLY A 33 5.65 -1.12 3.00
N LEU A 34 6.27 -2.24 3.36
CA LEU A 34 6.72 -2.51 4.73
C LEU A 34 7.77 -1.50 5.21
N SER A 35 8.74 -1.19 4.36
CA SER A 35 9.77 -0.17 4.67
C SER A 35 9.15 1.20 4.92
N LEU A 36 8.13 1.58 4.13
CA LEU A 36 7.45 2.85 4.27
C LEU A 36 6.54 2.87 5.51
N ALA A 37 5.79 1.80 5.74
CA ALA A 37 4.91 1.64 6.90
C ALA A 37 5.67 1.68 8.22
N SER A 38 6.91 1.16 8.26
CA SER A 38 7.77 1.25 9.45
C SER A 38 8.23 2.68 9.80
N LYS A 39 8.11 3.63 8.87
CA LYS A 39 8.59 5.01 9.01
C LYS A 39 7.46 6.03 9.11
N LEU A 40 6.26 5.66 8.69
CA LEU A 40 5.10 6.53 8.64
C LEU A 40 4.08 6.08 9.69
N ASP A 41 3.45 7.05 10.33
CA ASP A 41 2.29 6.81 11.17
C ASP A 41 1.06 6.71 10.26
N VAL A 42 0.65 5.49 9.92
CA VAL A 42 -0.47 5.24 9.01
C VAL A 42 -1.62 4.56 9.75
N ASP A 43 -2.84 5.07 9.57
CA ASP A 43 -4.03 4.52 10.24
C ASP A 43 -4.44 3.16 9.68
N PHE A 44 -4.20 2.95 8.37
CA PHE A 44 -4.51 1.69 7.69
C PHE A 44 -3.65 1.48 6.44
N VAL A 45 -3.52 0.21 6.05
CA VAL A 45 -2.86 -0.23 4.82
C VAL A 45 -3.86 -1.00 3.97
N LEU A 46 -3.94 -0.64 2.69
CA LEU A 46 -4.65 -1.37 1.66
C LEU A 46 -3.60 -2.01 0.74
N THR A 47 -3.52 -3.33 0.73
CA THR A 47 -2.51 -4.09 -0.01
C THR A 47 -3.17 -4.99 -1.04
N ASP A 48 -2.56 -5.09 -2.21
CA ASP A 48 -2.87 -6.16 -3.14
C ASP A 48 -2.38 -7.51 -2.58
N LEU A 49 -3.08 -8.58 -2.93
CA LEU A 49 -2.74 -9.96 -2.55
C LEU A 49 -1.78 -10.61 -3.54
N GLY A 50 -1.65 -10.06 -4.76
CA GLY A 50 -0.89 -10.62 -5.87
C GLY A 50 0.52 -10.06 -6.04
N LEU A 51 1.12 -9.48 -4.99
CA LEU A 51 2.40 -8.78 -5.11
C LEU A 51 3.53 -9.71 -5.61
N PRO A 52 4.35 -9.28 -6.57
CA PRO A 52 5.34 -10.14 -7.22
C PRO A 52 6.56 -10.45 -6.33
N ASP A 53 6.81 -9.65 -5.30
CA ASP A 53 8.04 -9.71 -4.50
C ASP A 53 7.90 -10.43 -3.14
N MET A 54 6.67 -10.69 -2.67
CA MET A 54 6.44 -11.42 -1.42
C MET A 54 5.02 -11.97 -1.32
N ASN A 55 4.83 -12.94 -0.42
CA ASN A 55 3.50 -13.49 -0.14
C ASN A 55 2.66 -12.50 0.68
N GLU A 56 1.37 -12.45 0.40
CA GLU A 56 0.37 -11.62 1.08
C GLU A 56 0.33 -11.84 2.60
N ILE A 57 0.57 -13.07 3.06
CA ILE A 57 0.61 -13.41 4.49
C ILE A 57 1.81 -12.75 5.18
N ASP A 58 2.94 -12.63 4.48
CA ASP A 58 4.16 -12.04 5.04
C ASP A 58 4.00 -10.53 5.25
N VAL A 59 3.30 -9.85 4.33
CA VAL A 59 2.92 -8.44 4.48
C VAL A 59 2.03 -8.26 5.71
N ILE A 60 0.97 -9.05 5.84
CA ILE A 60 0.00 -8.94 6.94
C ILE A 60 0.66 -9.20 8.31
N ARG A 61 1.65 -10.10 8.38
CA ARG A 61 2.36 -10.40 9.64
C ARG A 61 3.37 -9.33 10.05
N ALA A 62 3.84 -8.52 9.10
CA ALA A 62 4.90 -7.55 9.33
C ALA A 62 4.39 -6.12 9.60
N LEU A 63 3.07 -5.90 9.44
CA LEU A 63 2.35 -4.67 9.80
C LEU A 63 1.67 -4.83 11.17
#